data_AF-A0A6H2A6C3-F1
#
_entry.id   AF-A0A6H2A6C3-F1
#
_cell.length_a   1.000
_cell.length_b   1.000
_cell.length_c   1.000
_cell.angle_alpha   90.00
_cell.angle_beta   90.00
_cell.angle_gamma   90.00
#
_symmetry.space_group_name_H-M   'P 1'
#
loop_
_entity.id
_entity.type
_entity.pdbx_description
1 polymer ?
#
loop_
_entity_poly.entity_id
_entity_poly.type
_entity_poly.pdbx_seq_one_letter_code
_entity_poly.pdbx_strand_id
1 'polypeptide(L)'
;MNIFQKLYDWIKGLKTPQWYVDLMNNLQITLIRALEQIGKEALASIKDKIIEVAGQDISNEQKFKIVFNFTKSLLPTLKDSVINAIINLLVLTLKEKKII
;
A
#
# COMPACT_ATOMS: atom_id res chain seq x y z
N MET A 1 26.05 -14.93 -36.28
CA MET A 1 26.03 -14.74 -34.81
C MET A 1 25.56 -13.32 -34.54
N ASN A 2 24.40 -13.14 -33.92
CA ASN A 2 23.67 -11.87 -33.92
C ASN A 2 24.35 -10.85 -32.97
N ILE A 3 24.42 -9.57 -33.34
CA ILE A 3 25.14 -8.52 -32.58
C ILE A 3 24.59 -8.43 -31.13
N PHE A 4 23.29 -8.68 -30.95
CA PHE A 4 22.63 -8.74 -29.65
C PHE A 4 23.15 -9.87 -28.74
N GLN A 5 23.52 -11.03 -29.29
CA GLN A 5 24.08 -12.13 -28.49
C GLN A 5 25.49 -11.79 -28.01
N LYS A 6 26.31 -11.13 -28.85
CA LYS A 6 27.64 -10.65 -28.43
C LYS A 6 27.56 -9.61 -27.32
N LEU A 7 26.61 -8.66 -27.42
CA LEU A 7 26.37 -7.67 -26.36
C LEU A 7 25.89 -8.32 -25.07
N TYR A 8 24.96 -9.29 -25.16
CA TYR A 8 24.46 -10.03 -24.02
C TYR A 8 25.56 -10.84 -23.33
N ASP A 9 26.39 -11.56 -24.09
CA ASP A 9 27.53 -12.33 -23.57
C ASP A 9 28.62 -11.43 -22.96
N TRP A 10 28.80 -10.21 -23.49
CA TRP A 10 29.74 -9.22 -22.95
C TRP A 10 29.25 -8.63 -21.62
N ILE A 11 27.95 -8.33 -21.51
CA ILE A 11 27.31 -7.88 -20.26
C ILE A 11 27.29 -9.00 -19.22
N LYS A 12 27.05 -10.24 -19.63
CA LYS A 12 27.04 -11.43 -18.76
C LYS A 12 28.45 -11.79 -18.26
N GLY A 13 29.50 -11.48 -19.03
CA GLY A 13 30.90 -11.67 -18.67
C GLY A 13 31.43 -10.64 -17.67
N LEU A 14 30.79 -9.47 -17.56
CA LEU A 14 31.10 -8.48 -16.53
C LEU A 14 30.50 -8.95 -15.20
N LYS A 15 31.33 -9.52 -14.32
CA LYS A 15 30.98 -9.72 -12.91
C LYS A 15 30.52 -8.38 -12.37
N THR A 16 29.22 -8.25 -12.09
CA THR A 16 28.67 -7.04 -11.50
C THR A 16 29.44 -6.74 -10.22
N PRO A 17 30.08 -5.56 -10.09
CA PRO A 17 30.86 -5.26 -8.91
C PRO A 17 30.02 -5.40 -7.64
N GLN A 18 30.58 -6.01 -6.59
CA GLN A 18 29.84 -6.28 -5.35
C GLN A 18 29.18 -5.02 -4.78
N TRP A 19 29.86 -3.87 -4.86
CA TRP A 19 29.33 -2.58 -4.41
C TRP A 19 28.03 -2.18 -5.13
N TYR A 20 27.88 -2.54 -6.42
CA TYR A 20 26.68 -2.23 -7.20
C TYR A 20 25.52 -3.15 -6.80
N VAL A 21 25.81 -4.44 -6.57
CA VAL A 21 24.82 -5.41 -6.06
C VAL A 21 24.31 -4.96 -4.68
N ASP A 22 25.22 -4.56 -3.80
CA ASP A 22 24.88 -4.08 -2.46
C ASP A 22 24.06 -2.78 -2.51
N LEU A 23 24.42 -1.86 -3.41
CA LEU A 23 23.66 -0.62 -3.63
C LEU A 23 22.22 -0.91 -4.10
N MET A 24 22.06 -1.79 -5.09
CA MET A 24 20.74 -2.16 -5.61
C MET A 24 19.88 -2.85 -4.55
N ASN A 25 20.47 -3.74 -3.75
CA ASN A 25 19.78 -4.38 -2.63
C ASN A 25 19.36 -3.35 -1.57
N ASN A 26 20.23 -2.41 -1.21
CA ASN A 26 19.91 -1.35 -0.24
C ASN A 26 18.79 -0.44 -0.75
N LEU A 27 18.80 -0.09 -2.04
CA LEU A 27 17.72 0.68 -2.66
C LEU A 27 16.41 -0.09 -2.65
N GLN A 28 16.43 -1.38 -3.02
CA GLN A 28 15.23 -2.22 -3.01
C GLN A 28 14.64 -2.33 -1.60
N ILE A 29 15.47 -2.56 -0.57
CA ILE A 29 15.04 -2.62 0.82
C ILE A 29 14.43 -1.29 1.26
N THR A 30 15.08 -0.17 0.92
CA THR A 30 14.61 1.17 1.27
C THR A 30 13.26 1.47 0.61
N LEU A 31 13.10 1.12 -0.67
CA LEU A 31 11.84 1.27 -1.38
C LEU A 31 10.73 0.41 -0.78
N ILE A 32 11.02 -0.84 -0.44
CA ILE A 32 10.04 -1.72 0.22
C ILE A 32 9.60 -1.13 1.56
N ARG A 33 10.54 -0.66 2.39
CA ARG A 33 10.21 -0.02 3.67
C ARG A 33 9.41 1.26 3.50
N ALA A 34 9.75 2.08 2.50
CA ALA A 34 9.00 3.29 2.19
C ALA A 34 7.55 2.96 1.77
N LEU A 35 7.38 1.96 0.90
CA LEU A 35 6.05 1.47 0.50
C LEU A 35 5.26 0.91 1.68
N GLU A 36 5.91 0.16 2.57
CA GLU A 36 5.29 -0.36 3.79
C GLU A 36 4.83 0.78 4.72
N GLN A 37 5.67 1.80 4.90
CA GLN A 37 5.35 2.97 5.72
C GLN A 37 4.17 3.75 5.14
N ILE A 38 4.19 4.03 3.84
CA ILE A 38 3.07 4.69 3.12
C ILE A 38 1.78 3.86 3.29
N GLY A 39 1.88 2.53 3.16
CA GLY A 39 0.74 1.63 3.38
C GLY A 39 0.18 1.72 4.81
N LYS A 40 1.06 1.74 5.82
CA LYS A 40 0.65 1.89 7.24
C LYS A 40 -0.01 3.23 7.50
N GLU A 41 0.52 4.32 6.95
CA GLU A 41 -0.04 5.66 7.09
C GLU A 41 -1.41 5.79 6.40
N ALA A 42 -1.57 5.19 5.23
CA ALA A 42 -2.86 5.14 4.55
C ALA A 42 -3.90 4.36 5.37
N LEU A 43 -3.54 3.19 5.92
CA LEU A 43 -4.42 2.41 6.79
C LEU A 43 -4.76 3.15 8.08
N ALA A 44 -3.79 3.85 8.69
CA ALA A 44 -4.03 4.67 9.86
C ALA A 44 -5.04 5.79 9.56
N SER A 45 -4.87 6.49 8.43
CA SER A 45 -5.77 7.56 7.99
C SER A 45 -7.20 7.05 7.78
N ILE A 46 -7.36 5.88 7.14
CA ILE A 46 -8.68 5.25 6.94
C ILE A 46 -9.31 4.87 8.29
N LYS A 47 -8.53 4.27 9.19
CA LYS A 47 -8.97 3.89 10.53
C LYS A 47 -9.43 5.10 11.33
N ASP A 48 -8.68 6.20 11.29
CA ASP A 48 -9.03 7.43 11.99
C ASP A 48 -10.33 8.03 11.41
N LYS A 49 -10.51 7.97 10.08
CA LYS A 49 -11.76 8.38 9.45
C LYS A 49 -12.96 7.51 9.86
N ILE A 50 -12.77 6.20 10.02
CA ILE A 50 -13.82 5.30 10.53
C ILE A 50 -14.24 5.72 11.94
N ILE A 51 -13.28 6.01 12.82
CA ILE A 51 -13.57 6.45 14.20
C ILE A 51 -14.29 7.79 14.21
N GLU A 52 -13.83 8.76 13.41
CA GLU A 52 -14.44 10.09 13.28
C GLU A 52 -15.93 9.97 12.88
N VAL A 53 -16.22 9.13 11.89
CA VAL A 53 -17.57 8.97 11.34
C VAL A 53 -18.44 8.07 12.23
N ALA A 54 -17.84 7.17 13.02
CA ALA A 54 -18.56 6.32 13.96
C ALA A 54 -19.33 7.15 15.01
N GLY A 55 -18.76 8.27 15.47
CA GLY A 55 -19.40 9.17 16.44
C GLY A 55 -20.52 10.05 15.89
N GLN A 56 -20.77 10.06 14.58
CA GLN A 56 -21.80 10.88 13.95
C GLN A 56 -23.19 10.23 14.05
N ASP A 57 -24.24 11.03 14.27
CA ASP A 57 -25.63 10.56 14.28
C ASP A 57 -26.21 10.51 12.86
N ILE A 58 -25.67 9.60 12.06
CA ILE A 58 -26.09 9.34 10.68
C ILE A 58 -26.23 7.83 10.45
N SER A 59 -26.91 7.43 9.37
CA SER A 59 -27.12 6.02 9.08
C SER A 59 -25.79 5.30 8.78
N ASN A 60 -25.69 4.01 9.14
CA ASN A 60 -24.49 3.21 8.87
C ASN A 60 -24.11 3.19 7.39
N GLU A 61 -25.09 3.27 6.49
CA GLU A 61 -24.84 3.35 5.05
C GLU A 61 -24.17 4.67 4.66
N GLN A 62 -24.60 5.79 5.25
CA GLN A 62 -23.95 7.09 5.05
C GLN A 62 -22.55 7.10 5.65
N LYS A 63 -22.36 6.52 6.84
CA LYS A 63 -21.03 6.35 7.45
C LYS A 63 -20.09 5.61 6.52
N PHE A 64 -20.56 4.49 5.96
CA PHE A 64 -19.79 3.70 5.01
C PHE A 64 -19.44 4.51 3.74
N LYS A 65 -20.40 5.22 3.14
CA LYS A 65 -20.17 6.04 1.95
C LYS A 65 -19.10 7.12 2.19
N ILE A 66 -19.10 7.77 3.35
CA ILE A 66 -18.09 8.78 3.71
C ILE A 66 -16.69 8.14 3.76
N VAL A 67 -16.55 7.03 4.49
CA VAL A 67 -15.26 6.32 4.61
C VAL A 67 -14.80 5.77 3.26
N PHE A 68 -15.72 5.22 2.47
CA PHE A 68 -15.43 4.70 1.14
C PHE A 68 -14.92 5.79 0.20
N ASN A 69 -15.63 6.92 0.12
CA ASN A 69 -15.23 8.04 -0.72
C ASN A 69 -13.90 8.65 -0.30
N PHE A 70 -13.65 8.77 1.02
CA PHE A 70 -12.35 9.18 1.55
C PHE A 70 -11.23 8.20 1.18
N THR A 71 -11.49 6.90 1.32
CA THR A 71 -10.49 5.87 0.96
C THR A 71 -10.20 5.90 -0.55
N LYS A 72 -11.23 6.12 -1.37
CA LYS A 72 -11.09 6.23 -2.82
C LYS A 72 -10.32 7.48 -3.24
N SER A 73 -10.48 8.61 -2.55
CA SER A 73 -9.68 9.82 -2.84
C SER A 73 -8.23 9.67 -2.42
N LEU A 74 -7.97 8.96 -1.31
CA LEU A 74 -6.61 8.67 -0.84
C LEU A 74 -5.88 7.67 -1.76
N LEU A 75 -6.61 6.65 -2.26
CA LEU A 75 -6.08 5.55 -3.06
C LEU A 75 -6.90 5.39 -4.36
N PRO A 76 -6.79 6.32 -5.33
CA PRO A 76 -7.67 6.36 -6.51
C PRO A 76 -7.50 5.14 -7.44
N THR A 77 -6.31 4.54 -7.45
CA THR A 77 -5.98 3.37 -8.27
C THR A 77 -6.47 2.05 -7.68
N LEU A 78 -6.91 2.04 -6.41
CA LEU A 78 -7.39 0.83 -5.77
C LEU A 78 -8.78 0.45 -6.31
N LYS A 79 -8.99 -0.86 -6.52
CA LYS A 79 -10.30 -1.40 -6.89
C LYS A 79 -11.28 -1.27 -5.73
N ASP A 80 -12.54 -1.02 -6.04
CA ASP A 80 -13.61 -0.83 -5.05
C ASP A 80 -13.80 -2.06 -4.15
N SER A 81 -13.63 -3.27 -4.70
CA SER A 81 -13.67 -4.51 -3.93
C SER A 81 -12.58 -4.58 -2.85
N VAL A 82 -11.39 -4.06 -3.15
CA VAL A 82 -10.27 -4.02 -2.20
C VAL A 82 -10.52 -2.95 -1.14
N ILE A 83 -11.05 -1.78 -1.54
CA ILE A 83 -11.44 -0.73 -0.59
C ILE A 83 -12.50 -1.27 0.40
N ASN A 84 -13.53 -1.96 -0.11
CA ASN A 84 -14.55 -2.59 0.73
C ASN A 84 -13.95 -3.60 1.71
N ALA A 85 -13.02 -4.44 1.24
CA ALA A 85 -12.34 -5.41 2.10
C ALA A 85 -11.52 -4.73 3.21
N ILE A 86 -10.76 -3.67 2.88
CA ILE A 86 -9.97 -2.90 3.84
C ILE A 86 -10.87 -2.27 4.90
N ILE A 87 -11.95 -1.58 4.49
CA ILE A 87 -12.88 -0.94 5.42
C ILE A 87 -13.52 -1.99 6.34
N ASN A 88 -13.99 -3.10 5.79
CA ASN A 88 -14.61 -4.16 6.57
C ASN A 88 -13.64 -4.75 7.60
N LEU A 89 -12.40 -5.05 7.21
CA LEU A 89 -11.36 -5.56 8.12
C LEU A 89 -11.04 -4.56 9.25
N LEU A 90 -10.92 -3.26 8.92
CA LEU A 90 -10.66 -2.23 9.91
C LEU A 90 -11.84 -2.06 10.88
N VAL A 91 -13.08 -2.04 10.37
CA VAL A 91 -14.29 -1.98 11.22
C VAL A 91 -14.38 -3.19 12.15
N LEU A 92 -14.15 -4.41 11.63
CA LEU A 92 -14.12 -5.63 12.45
C LEU A 92 -13.06 -5.53 13.56
N THR A 93 -11.85 -5.12 13.19
CA THR A 93 -10.73 -4.97 14.14
C THR A 93 -11.04 -3.92 15.22
N LEU A 94 -11.67 -2.81 14.86
CA LEU A 94 -12.03 -1.74 15.81
C LEU A 94 -13.13 -2.19 16.77
N LYS A 95 -14.11 -2.96 16.28
CA LYS A 95 -15.17 -3.58 17.11
C LYS A 95 -14.61 -4.62 18.08
N GLU A 96 -13.72 -5.50 17.61
CA GLU A 96 -13.04 -6.47 18.47
C GLU A 96 -12.26 -5.79 19.60
N LYS A 97 -11.64 -4.63 19.31
CA LYS A 97 -10.92 -3.81 20.28
C LYS A 97 -11.82 -2.91 21.14
N LYS A 98 -13.14 -2.92 20.94
CA LYS A 98 -14.12 -2.08 21.65
C LYS A 98 -13.84 -0.57 21.55
N ILE A 99 -13.28 -0.13 20.42
CA ILE A 99 -13.01 1.29 20.16
C ILE A 99 -14.26 1.98 19.61
N ILE A 100 -15.05 1.24 18.84
CA ILE A 100 -16.36 1.62 18.30
C ILE A 100 -17.38 0.52 18.53
#